data_AF-C1E8F0-F1
#
_entry.id   AF-C1E8F0-F1
#
_cell.length_a   1.000
_cell.length_b   1.000
_cell.length_c   1.000
_cell.angle_alpha   90.00
_cell.angle_beta   90.00
_cell.angle_gamma   90.00
#
_symmetry.space_group_name_H-M   'P 1'
#
loop_
_entity.id
_entity.type
_entity.pdbx_description
1 polymer ?
#
loop_
_entity_poly.entity_id
_entity_poly.type
_entity_poly.pdbx_seq_one_letter_code
_entity_poly.pdbx_strand_id
1 'polypeptide(L)'
;MIVDFDAEERSETDDDGNAFFSKSGVDTGDGGYRCRWTVTGRTAKDGTWEYRATHWEKADWSGYKELGAEKSGFDDASGDTWWETWRQVYRRENGDASGSSDTSGPALIERSADKWARDKHKKEWQEKWWERYSDAGLVERGVEKSGRQGVQAWWEKWGEQRDDSDGGGDVIKWTDKWAENGAGTRWGDKWEERFGADGSGKKVGETWRVNAGGERWSRTWGESVGSDGEIRTYGQSTSGEQWDTTEQGNSSRDNSSRWEDAKEAAEYGWEQAVADSTRMLAIETPPREK
;
A
#
# COMPACT_ATOMS: atom_id res chain seq x y z
N MET A 1 -27.74 4.42 -15.59
CA MET A 1 -27.67 4.68 -14.14
C MET A 1 -29.07 4.98 -13.65
N ILE A 2 -29.74 4.00 -13.05
CA ILE A 2 -31.01 4.20 -12.37
C ILE A 2 -30.63 4.20 -10.89
N VAL A 3 -30.73 5.37 -10.25
CA VAL A 3 -30.56 5.46 -8.79
C VAL A 3 -31.85 4.95 -8.18
N ASP A 4 -31.80 3.82 -7.48
CA ASP A 4 -32.94 3.35 -6.71
C ASP A 4 -33.05 4.25 -5.47
N PHE A 5 -34.19 4.92 -5.28
CA PHE A 5 -34.33 6.05 -4.36
C PHE A 5 -34.72 5.66 -2.92
N ASP A 6 -34.77 4.37 -2.59
CA ASP A 6 -35.08 3.89 -1.24
C ASP A 6 -33.86 3.98 -0.30
N ALA A 7 -33.38 5.20 -0.08
CA ALA A 7 -32.38 5.46 0.94
C ALA A 7 -33.02 5.57 2.32
N GLU A 8 -32.68 4.67 3.24
CA GLU A 8 -33.10 4.76 4.65
C GLU A 8 -32.30 5.88 5.34
N GLU A 9 -32.99 6.85 5.93
CA GLU A 9 -32.38 7.98 6.64
C GLU A 9 -32.87 8.03 8.09
N ARG A 10 -31.93 8.14 9.03
CA ARG A 10 -32.17 8.34 10.47
C ARG A 10 -31.39 9.57 10.91
N SER A 11 -32.07 10.49 11.60
CA SER A 11 -31.46 11.68 12.18
C SER A 11 -31.87 11.83 13.65
N GLU A 12 -30.92 12.09 14.53
CA GLU A 12 -31.14 12.25 15.97
C GLU A 12 -30.35 13.45 16.50
N THR A 13 -30.69 13.87 17.71
CA THR A 13 -29.98 14.93 18.43
C THR A 13 -29.80 14.47 19.87
N ASP A 14 -28.57 14.55 20.40
CA ASP A 14 -28.29 14.20 21.78
C ASP A 14 -28.63 15.34 22.77
N ASP A 15 -28.50 15.08 24.07
CA ASP A 15 -28.79 16.05 25.13
C ASP A 15 -27.92 17.33 25.05
N ASP A 16 -26.74 17.22 24.43
CA ASP A 16 -25.82 18.34 24.19
C ASP A 16 -26.18 19.14 22.92
N GLY A 17 -27.15 18.67 22.14
CA GLY A 17 -27.63 19.29 20.90
C GLY A 17 -26.80 18.94 19.66
N ASN A 18 -25.93 17.93 19.72
CA ASN A 18 -25.16 17.47 18.57
C ASN A 18 -26.03 16.61 17.66
N ALA A 19 -25.89 16.81 16.35
CA ALA A 19 -26.63 16.03 15.36
C ALA A 19 -25.94 14.69 15.12
N PHE A 20 -26.72 13.61 15.02
CA PHE A 20 -26.29 12.31 14.51
C PHE A 20 -27.13 11.97 13.28
N PHE A 21 -26.49 11.44 12.23
CA PHE A 21 -27.21 10.93 11.07
C PHE A 21 -26.68 9.59 10.60
N SER A 22 -27.56 8.79 10.01
CA SER A 22 -27.26 7.55 9.30
C SER A 22 -28.09 7.49 8.04
N LYS A 23 -27.45 7.28 6.90
CA LYS A 23 -28.09 7.12 5.59
C LYS A 23 -27.55 5.87 4.92
N SER A 24 -28.43 4.99 4.43
CA SER A 24 -28.03 3.81 3.69
C SER A 24 -28.71 3.77 2.33
N GLY A 25 -28.12 3.08 1.35
CA GLY A 25 -28.70 2.94 0.03
C GLY A 25 -28.07 1.82 -0.79
N VAL A 26 -28.62 1.60 -1.99
CA VAL A 26 -28.11 0.63 -2.96
C VAL A 26 -28.07 1.26 -4.35
N ASP A 27 -26.88 1.34 -4.93
CA ASP A 27 -26.71 1.75 -6.32
C ASP A 27 -26.65 0.51 -7.22
N THR A 28 -27.31 0.56 -8.37
CA THR A 28 -27.28 -0.52 -9.38
C THR A 28 -26.87 0.01 -10.75
N GLY A 29 -26.33 -0.85 -11.61
CA GLY A 29 -25.88 -0.47 -12.94
C GLY A 29 -25.58 -1.64 -13.87
N ASP A 30 -25.08 -1.29 -15.06
CA ASP A 30 -24.76 -2.24 -16.12
C ASP A 30 -23.79 -3.33 -15.63
N GLY A 31 -23.87 -4.50 -16.25
CA GLY A 31 -23.03 -5.62 -15.84
C GLY A 31 -23.38 -6.12 -14.44
N GLY A 32 -24.64 -6.00 -14.02
CA GLY A 32 -25.09 -6.45 -12.71
C GLY A 32 -24.35 -5.73 -11.57
N TYR A 33 -23.82 -4.54 -11.82
CA TYR A 33 -23.15 -3.74 -10.80
C TYR A 33 -24.13 -3.47 -9.65
N ARG A 34 -23.68 -3.71 -8.42
CA ARG A 34 -24.42 -3.42 -7.20
C ARG A 34 -23.48 -2.87 -6.16
N CYS A 35 -23.83 -1.74 -5.54
CA CYS A 35 -23.10 -1.10 -4.46
C CYS A 35 -24.06 -0.85 -3.29
N ARG A 36 -23.89 -1.54 -2.16
CA ARG A 36 -24.58 -1.21 -0.91
C ARG A 36 -23.71 -0.27 -0.13
N TRP A 37 -24.27 0.82 0.38
CA TRP A 37 -23.50 1.79 1.14
C TRP A 37 -24.26 2.28 2.38
N THR A 38 -23.49 2.69 3.39
CA THR A 38 -23.99 3.33 4.61
C THR A 38 -23.08 4.48 4.99
N VAL A 39 -23.64 5.67 5.11
CA VAL A 39 -22.98 6.88 5.62
C VAL A 39 -23.50 7.16 7.01
N THR A 40 -22.61 7.33 7.97
CA THR A 40 -22.92 7.80 9.32
C THR A 40 -22.14 9.07 9.58
N GLY A 41 -22.66 9.94 10.43
CA GLY A 41 -21.91 11.10 10.87
C GLY A 41 -22.46 11.72 12.13
N ARG A 42 -21.62 12.57 12.73
CA ARG A 42 -21.95 13.33 13.92
C ARG A 42 -21.34 14.72 13.79
N THR A 43 -22.11 15.74 14.17
CA THR A 43 -21.69 17.13 14.04
C THR A 43 -22.04 17.89 15.31
N ALA A 44 -21.14 18.76 15.74
CA ALA A 44 -21.38 19.68 16.84
C ALA A 44 -22.63 20.54 16.59
N LYS A 45 -23.35 20.89 17.65
CA LYS A 45 -24.48 21.83 17.57
C LYS A 45 -24.14 23.14 16.84
N ASP A 46 -22.93 23.64 17.04
CA ASP A 46 -22.40 24.88 16.48
C ASP A 46 -21.57 24.68 15.21
N GLY A 47 -21.43 23.43 14.73
CA GLY A 47 -20.66 23.08 13.55
C GLY A 47 -19.14 23.14 13.73
N THR A 48 -18.63 23.30 14.95
CA THR A 48 -17.18 23.42 15.21
C THR A 48 -16.39 22.13 15.02
N TRP A 49 -17.05 20.98 14.99
CA TRP A 49 -16.44 19.70 14.63
C TRP A 49 -17.43 18.80 13.91
N GLU A 50 -16.89 17.93 13.06
CA GLU A 50 -17.64 16.89 12.35
C GLU A 50 -16.83 15.60 12.32
N TYR A 51 -17.54 14.49 12.37
CA TYR A 51 -17.06 13.16 12.01
C TYR A 51 -18.02 12.55 11.00
N ARG A 52 -17.47 11.94 9.94
CA ARG A 52 -18.24 11.23 8.93
C ARG A 52 -17.57 9.92 8.56
N ALA A 53 -18.34 8.86 8.40
CA ALA A 53 -17.88 7.56 7.97
C ALA A 53 -18.83 6.95 6.93
N THR A 54 -18.30 6.62 5.77
CA THR A 54 -18.98 5.91 4.69
C THR A 54 -18.41 4.49 4.59
N HIS A 55 -19.26 3.48 4.51
CA HIS A 55 -18.88 2.09 4.26
C HIS A 55 -19.61 1.59 3.02
N TRP A 56 -18.97 0.74 2.22
CA TRP A 56 -19.60 0.16 1.04
C TRP A 56 -19.16 -1.27 0.73
N GLU A 57 -20.05 -1.98 0.06
CA GLU A 57 -19.88 -3.31 -0.51
C GLU A 57 -20.28 -3.25 -1.99
N LYS A 58 -19.34 -3.51 -2.90
CA LYS A 58 -19.58 -3.58 -4.34
C LYS A 58 -19.40 -5.00 -4.86
N ALA A 59 -20.21 -5.36 -5.85
CA ALA A 59 -20.01 -6.55 -6.65
C ALA A 59 -20.62 -6.38 -8.05
N ASP A 60 -20.23 -7.24 -8.98
CA ASP A 60 -20.84 -7.34 -10.31
C ASP A 60 -20.97 -8.82 -10.74
N TRP A 61 -21.58 -9.10 -11.90
CA TRP A 61 -21.79 -10.50 -12.35
C TRP A 61 -20.48 -11.22 -12.68
N SER A 62 -19.38 -10.50 -12.92
CA SER A 62 -18.09 -11.10 -13.30
C SER A 62 -17.40 -11.79 -12.12
N GLY A 63 -17.89 -11.53 -10.90
CA GLY A 63 -17.27 -12.00 -9.67
C GLY A 63 -16.32 -10.99 -9.03
N TYR A 64 -16.23 -9.76 -9.56
CA TYR A 64 -15.59 -8.65 -8.86
C TYR A 64 -16.30 -8.39 -7.52
N LYS A 65 -15.50 -8.12 -6.48
CA LYS A 65 -15.99 -7.74 -5.15
C LYS A 65 -15.10 -6.64 -4.60
N GLU A 66 -15.68 -5.66 -3.93
CA GLU A 66 -14.94 -4.63 -3.21
C GLU A 66 -15.64 -4.32 -1.89
N LEU A 67 -14.87 -4.31 -0.81
CA LEU A 67 -15.28 -3.84 0.50
C LEU A 67 -14.47 -2.58 0.81
N GLY A 68 -15.11 -1.50 1.24
CA GLY A 68 -14.40 -0.26 1.51
C GLY A 68 -15.03 0.60 2.57
N ALA A 69 -14.22 1.53 3.06
CA ALA A 69 -14.63 2.53 4.03
C ALA A 69 -13.87 3.83 3.78
N GLU A 70 -14.53 4.96 4.03
CA GLU A 70 -13.94 6.27 4.09
C GLU A 70 -14.38 6.93 5.39
N LYS A 71 -13.46 7.52 6.12
CA LYS A 71 -13.76 8.31 7.31
C LYS A 71 -13.08 9.66 7.19
N SER A 72 -13.70 10.68 7.76
CA SER A 72 -13.14 12.01 7.84
C SER A 72 -13.62 12.73 9.07
N GLY A 73 -12.88 13.77 9.45
CA GLY A 73 -13.32 14.67 10.49
C GLY A 73 -12.50 15.94 10.57
N PHE A 74 -13.03 16.89 11.31
CA PHE A 74 -12.34 18.11 11.70
C PHE A 74 -12.79 18.55 13.10
N ASP A 75 -11.94 19.33 13.78
CA ASP A 75 -12.24 19.98 15.04
C ASP A 75 -11.56 21.35 15.08
N ASP A 76 -12.36 22.42 15.12
CA ASP A 76 -11.89 23.80 15.13
C ASP A 76 -11.11 24.16 16.40
N ALA A 77 -11.42 23.53 17.54
CA ALA A 77 -10.74 23.81 18.80
C ALA A 77 -9.31 23.24 18.82
N SER A 78 -9.12 22.04 18.29
CA SER A 78 -7.78 21.45 18.10
C SER A 78 -7.08 21.96 16.84
N GLY A 79 -7.85 22.42 15.85
CA GLY A 79 -7.43 22.76 14.49
C GLY A 79 -7.07 21.54 13.64
N ASP A 80 -7.47 20.33 14.09
CA ASP A 80 -7.18 19.09 13.41
C ASP A 80 -8.17 18.84 12.27
N THR A 81 -7.69 18.29 11.18
CA THR A 81 -8.53 17.78 10.08
C THR A 81 -7.87 16.57 9.47
N TRP A 82 -8.65 15.57 9.09
CA TRP A 82 -8.13 14.29 8.63
C TRP A 82 -9.14 13.55 7.77
N TRP A 83 -8.62 12.61 6.97
CA TRP A 83 -9.42 11.61 6.30
C TRP A 83 -8.62 10.30 6.15
N GLU A 84 -9.33 9.19 6.12
CA GLU A 84 -8.77 7.88 5.79
C GLU A 84 -9.72 7.14 4.83
N THR A 85 -9.16 6.50 3.83
CA THR A 85 -9.87 5.56 2.96
C THR A 85 -9.20 4.21 3.09
N TRP A 86 -9.99 3.15 3.24
CA TRP A 86 -9.54 1.76 3.19
C TRP A 86 -10.36 1.01 2.14
N ARG A 87 -9.70 0.09 1.44
CA ARG A 87 -10.34 -0.74 0.42
C ARG A 87 -9.70 -2.13 0.37
N GLN A 88 -10.53 -3.13 0.15
CA GLN A 88 -10.15 -4.47 -0.25
C GLN A 88 -10.92 -4.85 -1.52
N VAL A 89 -10.21 -5.38 -2.52
CA VAL A 89 -10.76 -5.77 -3.83
C VAL A 89 -10.41 -7.21 -4.11
N TYR A 90 -11.37 -7.97 -4.62
CA TYR A 90 -11.18 -9.27 -5.25
C TYR A 90 -11.60 -9.16 -6.70
N ARG A 91 -10.74 -9.65 -7.59
CA ARG A 91 -11.06 -9.79 -9.02
C ARG A 91 -10.41 -11.05 -9.55
N ARG A 92 -11.05 -11.68 -10.52
CA ARG A 92 -10.44 -12.71 -11.35
C ARG A 92 -10.35 -12.15 -12.76
N GLU A 93 -9.17 -12.17 -13.36
CA GLU A 93 -9.04 -11.78 -14.75
C GLU A 93 -9.82 -12.78 -15.61
N ASN A 94 -10.86 -12.31 -16.29
CA ASN A 94 -11.56 -13.15 -17.25
C ASN A 94 -10.64 -13.33 -18.47
N GLY A 95 -10.33 -14.58 -18.81
CA GLY A 95 -9.69 -14.88 -20.08
C GLY A 95 -10.52 -14.35 -21.25
N ASP A 96 -9.85 -14.10 -22.39
CA ASP A 96 -10.42 -13.47 -23.57
C ASP A 96 -11.88 -13.87 -23.83
N ALA A 97 -12.72 -12.87 -24.15
CA ALA A 97 -14.14 -13.00 -24.48
C ALA A 97 -14.44 -13.88 -25.72
N SER A 98 -13.45 -14.61 -26.24
CA SER A 98 -13.53 -15.52 -27.39
C SER A 98 -14.17 -16.87 -27.06
N GLY A 99 -14.54 -17.15 -25.81
CA GLY A 99 -15.29 -18.34 -25.44
C GLY A 99 -14.47 -19.65 -25.51
N SER A 100 -13.14 -19.56 -25.57
CA SER A 100 -12.26 -20.71 -25.36
C SER A 100 -12.22 -21.05 -23.88
N SER A 101 -12.97 -22.06 -23.46
CA SER A 101 -12.92 -22.61 -22.11
C SER A 101 -11.57 -23.28 -21.88
N ASP A 102 -10.64 -22.60 -21.19
CA ASP A 102 -9.70 -23.24 -20.23
C ASP A 102 -8.68 -22.29 -19.56
N THR A 103 -8.64 -20.99 -19.87
CA THR A 103 -7.70 -20.07 -19.23
C THR A 103 -8.42 -18.92 -18.53
N SER A 104 -8.93 -19.16 -17.32
CA SER A 104 -9.23 -18.06 -16.40
C SER A 104 -7.88 -17.44 -15.99
N GLY A 105 -7.75 -16.12 -16.06
CA GLY A 105 -6.57 -15.44 -15.51
C GLY A 105 -6.52 -15.55 -13.98
N PRO A 106 -5.41 -15.13 -13.36
CA PRO A 106 -5.21 -15.27 -11.93
C PRO A 106 -6.29 -14.53 -11.13
N ALA A 107 -6.64 -15.09 -9.98
CA ALA A 107 -7.39 -14.38 -8.96
C ALA A 107 -6.46 -13.44 -8.19
N LEU A 108 -6.95 -12.23 -7.92
CA LEU A 108 -6.21 -11.17 -7.26
C LEU A 108 -6.98 -10.68 -6.04
N ILE A 109 -6.27 -10.50 -4.92
CA ILE A 109 -6.73 -9.75 -3.76
C ILE A 109 -5.83 -8.53 -3.61
N GLU A 110 -6.42 -7.35 -3.63
CA GLU A 110 -5.74 -6.07 -3.45
C GLU A 110 -6.29 -5.40 -2.19
N ARG A 111 -5.40 -4.92 -1.32
CA ARG A 111 -5.75 -4.11 -0.14
C ARG A 111 -5.02 -2.80 -0.22
N SER A 112 -5.66 -1.74 0.22
CA SER A 112 -5.03 -0.43 0.25
C SER A 112 -5.66 0.47 1.29
N ALA A 113 -4.86 1.40 1.83
CA ALA A 113 -5.42 2.58 2.48
C ALA A 113 -4.65 3.84 2.07
N ASP A 114 -5.34 4.98 2.16
CA ASP A 114 -4.79 6.32 2.02
C ASP A 114 -5.28 7.15 3.20
N LYS A 115 -4.35 7.69 3.98
CA LYS A 115 -4.62 8.42 5.21
C LYS A 115 -3.92 9.75 5.14
N TRP A 116 -4.60 10.80 5.56
CA TRP A 116 -4.04 12.14 5.62
C TRP A 116 -4.54 12.85 6.87
N ALA A 117 -3.69 13.66 7.49
CA ALA A 117 -4.10 14.55 8.56
C ALA A 117 -3.29 15.84 8.60
N ARG A 118 -3.88 16.87 9.22
CA ARG A 118 -3.27 18.17 9.47
C ARG A 118 -3.62 18.68 10.86
N ASP A 119 -2.65 19.27 11.56
CA ASP A 119 -2.86 19.92 12.86
C ASP A 119 -3.07 21.46 12.75
N LYS A 120 -3.38 22.11 13.88
CA LYS A 120 -3.47 23.59 13.96
C LYS A 120 -2.23 24.35 13.51
N HIS A 121 -1.05 23.72 13.59
CA HIS A 121 0.21 24.33 13.16
C HIS A 121 0.48 24.10 11.67
N LYS A 122 -0.51 23.58 10.92
CA LYS A 122 -0.41 23.25 9.50
C LYS A 122 0.68 22.20 9.22
N LYS A 123 0.98 21.35 10.20
CA LYS A 123 1.78 20.14 9.97
C LYS A 123 0.88 19.11 9.31
N GLU A 124 1.27 18.65 8.14
CA GLU A 124 0.53 17.68 7.35
C GLU A 124 1.32 16.39 7.24
N TRP A 125 0.64 15.24 7.22
CA TRP A 125 1.22 13.97 6.82
C TRP A 125 0.23 13.17 5.98
N GLN A 126 0.77 12.31 5.11
CA GLN A 126 0.02 11.36 4.32
C GLN A 126 0.71 9.99 4.38
N GLU A 127 -0.08 8.93 4.53
CA GLU A 127 0.37 7.54 4.44
C GLU A 127 -0.53 6.79 3.46
N LYS A 128 0.08 6.19 2.44
CA LYS A 128 -0.55 5.24 1.54
C LYS A 128 0.09 3.89 1.74
N TRP A 129 -0.69 2.83 1.87
CA TRP A 129 -0.16 1.46 1.84
C TRP A 129 -0.99 0.60 0.90
N TRP A 130 -0.36 -0.40 0.33
CA TRP A 130 -1.03 -1.37 -0.52
C TRP A 130 -0.41 -2.76 -0.36
N GLU A 131 -1.24 -3.76 -0.60
CA GLU A 131 -0.87 -5.17 -0.68
C GLU A 131 -1.60 -5.79 -1.87
N ARG A 132 -0.95 -6.68 -2.61
CA ARG A 132 -1.50 -7.42 -3.73
C ARG A 132 -1.05 -8.86 -3.65
N TYR A 133 -2.01 -9.77 -3.75
CA TYR A 133 -1.81 -11.21 -3.69
C TYR A 133 -2.47 -11.86 -4.90
N SER A 134 -1.80 -12.85 -5.48
CA SER A 134 -2.31 -13.64 -6.60
C SER A 134 -2.31 -15.12 -6.28
N ASP A 135 -3.31 -15.86 -6.75
CA ASP A 135 -3.30 -17.33 -6.73
C ASP A 135 -2.20 -17.94 -7.62
N ALA A 136 -1.60 -17.13 -8.49
CA ALA A 136 -0.40 -17.49 -9.27
C ALA A 136 0.93 -17.24 -8.53
N GLY A 137 0.92 -16.83 -7.25
CA GLY A 137 2.15 -16.70 -6.45
C GLY A 137 2.78 -15.30 -6.42
N LEU A 138 2.13 -14.28 -6.98
CA LEU A 138 2.53 -12.88 -6.80
C LEU A 138 2.18 -12.40 -5.38
N VAL A 139 3.17 -11.78 -4.74
CA VAL A 139 3.01 -10.96 -3.53
C VAL A 139 3.69 -9.63 -3.78
N GLU A 140 2.96 -8.54 -3.60
CA GLU A 140 3.51 -7.18 -3.66
C GLU A 140 2.94 -6.39 -2.49
N ARG A 141 3.80 -5.69 -1.74
CA ARG A 141 3.34 -4.77 -0.69
C ARG A 141 4.24 -3.57 -0.60
N GLY A 142 3.67 -2.44 -0.23
CA GLY A 142 4.43 -1.21 -0.12
C GLY A 142 3.70 -0.14 0.67
N VAL A 143 4.49 0.86 1.07
CA VAL A 143 4.03 2.03 1.80
C VAL A 143 4.72 3.26 1.24
N GLU A 144 3.97 4.35 1.11
CA GLU A 144 4.43 5.70 0.87
C GLU A 144 4.00 6.59 2.03
N LYS A 145 4.95 7.27 2.65
CA LYS A 145 4.70 8.24 3.71
C LYS A 145 5.30 9.57 3.33
N SER A 146 4.63 10.64 3.67
CA SER A 146 5.16 11.99 3.52
C SER A 146 4.67 12.89 4.62
N GLY A 147 5.42 13.95 4.88
CA GLY A 147 4.98 15.00 5.79
C GLY A 147 5.59 16.34 5.47
N ARG A 148 4.89 17.39 5.89
CA ARG A 148 5.27 18.77 5.65
C ARG A 148 5.04 19.62 6.88
N GLN A 149 6.02 20.46 7.19
CA GLN A 149 5.91 21.52 8.20
C GLN A 149 6.50 22.80 7.63
N GLY A 150 5.64 23.68 7.10
CA GLY A 150 6.06 24.89 6.40
C GLY A 150 6.88 24.57 5.14
N VAL A 151 8.18 24.93 5.17
CA VAL A 151 9.15 24.65 4.09
C VAL A 151 9.92 23.35 4.30
N GLN A 152 9.78 22.71 5.46
CA GLN A 152 10.38 21.40 5.72
C GLN A 152 9.47 20.31 5.17
N ALA A 153 10.06 19.30 4.55
CA ALA A 153 9.33 18.16 4.02
C ALA A 153 10.14 16.88 4.20
N TRP A 154 9.45 15.76 4.25
CA TRP A 154 10.06 14.44 4.18
C TRP A 154 9.15 13.49 3.42
N TRP A 155 9.75 12.47 2.85
CA TRP A 155 9.08 11.42 2.12
C TRP A 155 9.85 10.12 2.31
N GLU A 156 9.12 9.03 2.50
CA GLU A 156 9.66 7.69 2.65
C GLU A 156 8.78 6.73 1.87
N LYS A 157 9.41 5.83 1.15
CA LYS A 157 8.75 4.73 0.48
C LYS A 157 9.53 3.46 0.76
N TRP A 158 8.82 2.38 0.99
CA TRP A 158 9.40 1.04 1.02
C TRP A 158 8.42 0.06 0.42
N GLY A 159 8.96 -1.08 -0.01
CA GLY A 159 8.13 -2.17 -0.47
C GLY A 159 8.93 -3.43 -0.67
N GLU A 160 8.17 -4.45 -0.99
CA GLU A 160 8.71 -5.74 -1.38
C GLU A 160 7.80 -6.42 -2.41
N GLN A 161 8.43 -7.27 -3.20
CA GLN A 161 7.79 -8.02 -4.25
C GLN A 161 8.38 -9.43 -4.29
N ARG A 162 7.51 -10.40 -4.51
CA ARG A 162 7.85 -11.79 -4.81
C ARG A 162 6.94 -12.27 -5.91
N ASP A 163 7.50 -13.00 -6.87
CA ASP A 163 6.73 -13.59 -7.96
C ASP A 163 7.14 -15.05 -8.15
N ASP A 164 6.40 -15.97 -7.54
CA ASP A 164 6.66 -17.42 -7.64
C ASP A 164 6.00 -18.08 -8.87
N SER A 165 5.42 -17.31 -9.79
CA SER A 165 4.62 -17.87 -10.90
C SER A 165 5.37 -18.89 -11.77
N ASP A 166 6.70 -18.77 -11.86
CA ASP A 166 7.57 -19.69 -12.61
C ASP A 166 8.32 -20.72 -11.72
N GLY A 167 7.97 -20.85 -10.44
CA GLY A 167 8.55 -21.87 -9.53
C GLY A 167 9.95 -21.56 -8.99
N GLY A 168 10.43 -20.32 -9.13
CA GLY A 168 11.75 -19.87 -8.66
C GLY A 168 11.84 -18.35 -8.49
N GLY A 169 10.85 -17.76 -7.81
CA GLY A 169 10.67 -16.31 -7.74
C GLY A 169 11.80 -15.56 -7.04
N ASP A 170 12.23 -14.46 -7.66
CA ASP A 170 13.09 -13.49 -7.02
C ASP A 170 12.31 -12.75 -5.92
N VAL A 171 12.96 -12.52 -4.78
CA VAL A 171 12.44 -11.61 -3.74
C VAL A 171 13.16 -10.28 -3.87
N ILE A 172 12.39 -9.22 -4.06
CA ILE A 172 12.88 -7.84 -4.16
C ILE A 172 12.39 -7.09 -2.92
N LYS A 173 13.30 -6.39 -2.23
CA LYS A 173 12.98 -5.44 -1.16
C LYS A 173 13.64 -4.12 -1.47
N TRP A 174 12.99 -3.01 -1.15
CA TRP A 174 13.56 -1.69 -1.47
C TRP A 174 13.04 -0.61 -0.53
N THR A 175 13.82 0.47 -0.43
CA THR A 175 13.39 1.73 0.19
C THR A 175 13.94 2.91 -0.59
N ASP A 176 13.23 4.03 -0.51
CA ASP A 176 13.69 5.34 -0.95
C ASP A 176 13.16 6.37 0.04
N LYS A 177 14.04 7.14 0.66
CA LYS A 177 13.64 8.18 1.60
C LYS A 177 14.47 9.43 1.43
N TRP A 178 13.83 10.57 1.65
CA TRP A 178 14.49 11.87 1.66
C TRP A 178 13.80 12.85 2.61
N ALA A 179 14.54 13.88 2.99
CA ALA A 179 14.04 15.02 3.73
C ALA A 179 14.65 16.34 3.22
N GLU A 180 13.93 17.43 3.43
CA GLU A 180 14.30 18.80 3.10
C GLU A 180 14.14 19.67 4.35
N ASN A 181 15.18 20.46 4.67
CA ASN A 181 15.09 21.45 5.73
C ASN A 181 14.63 22.82 5.20
N GLY A 182 14.38 23.77 6.11
CA GLY A 182 13.90 25.10 5.72
C GLY A 182 14.92 25.99 4.99
N ALA A 183 16.17 25.55 4.86
CA ALA A 183 17.19 26.22 4.08
C ALA A 183 17.27 25.70 2.63
N GLY A 184 16.48 24.69 2.27
CA GLY A 184 16.54 24.05 0.95
C GLY A 184 17.62 22.97 0.82
N THR A 185 18.27 22.57 1.93
CA THR A 185 19.15 21.41 1.92
C THR A 185 18.31 20.14 1.93
N ARG A 186 18.62 19.21 1.03
CA ARG A 186 17.97 17.90 0.90
C ARG A 186 18.94 16.78 1.19
N TRP A 187 18.48 15.70 1.78
CA TRP A 187 19.27 14.48 1.98
C TRP A 187 18.36 13.26 1.92
N GLY A 188 18.95 12.12 1.62
CA GLY A 188 18.19 10.89 1.52
C GLY A 188 19.07 9.67 1.37
N ASP A 189 18.41 8.53 1.41
CA ASP A 189 19.00 7.25 1.09
C ASP A 189 17.97 6.36 0.39
N LYS A 190 18.47 5.53 -0.50
CA LYS A 190 17.68 4.51 -1.18
C LYS A 190 18.50 3.25 -1.30
N TRP A 191 17.84 2.10 -1.25
CA TRP A 191 18.47 0.84 -1.56
C TRP A 191 17.45 -0.15 -2.13
N GLU A 192 17.97 -1.10 -2.89
CA GLU A 192 17.24 -2.24 -3.41
C GLU A 192 18.05 -3.51 -3.11
N GLU A 193 17.37 -4.56 -2.71
CA GLU A 193 17.91 -5.88 -2.47
C GLU A 193 17.13 -6.89 -3.29
N ARG A 194 17.83 -7.73 -4.05
CA ARG A 194 17.27 -8.82 -4.84
C ARG A 194 17.90 -10.13 -4.40
N PHE A 195 17.08 -11.14 -4.17
CA PHE A 195 17.52 -12.50 -3.85
C PHE A 195 16.96 -13.46 -4.88
N GLY A 196 17.85 -14.20 -5.54
CA GLY A 196 17.48 -15.30 -6.42
C GLY A 196 17.19 -16.58 -5.63
N ALA A 197 16.44 -17.49 -6.24
CA ALA A 197 16.12 -18.79 -5.62
C ALA A 197 17.35 -19.70 -5.42
N ASP A 198 18.45 -19.43 -6.11
CA ASP A 198 19.73 -20.15 -6.00
C ASP A 198 20.60 -19.69 -4.83
N GLY A 199 20.08 -18.78 -3.99
CA GLY A 199 20.81 -18.16 -2.89
C GLY A 199 21.75 -17.04 -3.33
N SER A 200 21.86 -16.74 -4.63
CA SER A 200 22.56 -15.53 -5.07
C SER A 200 21.75 -14.28 -4.71
N GLY A 201 22.43 -13.16 -4.52
CA GLY A 201 21.73 -11.94 -4.16
C GLY A 201 22.56 -10.69 -4.39
N LYS A 202 21.88 -9.55 -4.49
CA LYS A 202 22.50 -8.25 -4.68
C LYS A 202 21.75 -7.19 -3.90
N LYS A 203 22.46 -6.47 -3.05
CA LYS A 203 21.98 -5.26 -2.39
C LYS A 203 22.76 -4.07 -2.89
N VAL A 204 22.09 -3.02 -3.35
CA VAL A 204 22.73 -1.78 -3.79
C VAL A 204 21.99 -0.59 -3.23
N GLY A 205 22.72 0.49 -2.96
CA GLY A 205 22.12 1.70 -2.44
C GLY A 205 22.94 2.96 -2.71
N GLU A 206 22.32 4.08 -2.37
CA GLU A 206 22.89 5.41 -2.45
C GLU A 206 22.47 6.20 -1.22
N THR A 207 23.41 6.85 -0.55
CA THR A 207 23.14 7.93 0.40
C THR A 207 23.59 9.23 -0.24
N TRP A 208 22.77 10.27 -0.16
CA TRP A 208 23.05 11.53 -0.85
C TRP A 208 22.60 12.75 -0.05
N ARG A 209 23.19 13.91 -0.37
CA ARG A 209 22.76 15.23 0.09
C ARG A 209 22.94 16.26 -1.03
N VAL A 210 22.08 17.26 -1.04
CA VAL A 210 22.18 18.45 -1.89
C VAL A 210 22.06 19.67 -0.99
N ASN A 211 23.10 20.49 -0.93
CA ASN A 211 23.08 21.73 -0.16
C ASN A 211 22.17 22.78 -0.83
N ALA A 212 21.78 23.82 -0.08
CA ALA A 212 20.99 24.93 -0.62
C ALA A 212 21.55 25.58 -1.90
N GLY A 213 22.89 25.55 -2.07
CA GLY A 213 23.58 26.04 -3.27
C GLY A 213 23.60 25.07 -4.46
N GLY A 214 22.92 23.92 -4.37
CA GLY A 214 22.86 22.90 -5.42
C GLY A 214 24.04 21.92 -5.46
N GLU A 215 25.05 22.09 -4.61
CA GLU A 215 26.17 21.16 -4.50
C GLU A 215 25.68 19.78 -4.02
N ARG A 216 25.91 18.75 -4.83
CA ARG A 216 25.54 17.36 -4.54
C ARG A 216 26.73 16.58 -3.98
N TRP A 217 26.49 15.85 -2.90
CA TRP A 217 27.32 14.75 -2.45
C TRP A 217 26.53 13.45 -2.49
N SER A 218 27.16 12.35 -2.91
CA SER A 218 26.55 11.03 -2.86
C SER A 218 27.60 9.95 -2.66
N ARG A 219 27.20 8.89 -1.96
CA ARG A 219 27.95 7.64 -1.78
C ARG A 219 27.09 6.47 -2.23
N THR A 220 27.49 5.80 -3.29
CA THR A 220 26.88 4.56 -3.75
C THR A 220 27.61 3.37 -3.16
N TRP A 221 26.89 2.32 -2.80
CA TRP A 221 27.45 1.11 -2.22
C TRP A 221 26.69 -0.11 -2.74
N GLY A 222 27.33 -1.26 -2.69
CA GLY A 222 26.74 -2.51 -3.09
C GLY A 222 27.40 -3.69 -2.40
N GLU A 223 26.61 -4.76 -2.28
CA GLU A 223 27.02 -6.08 -1.85
C GLU A 223 26.42 -7.08 -2.83
N SER A 224 27.20 -8.08 -3.22
CA SER A 224 26.72 -9.17 -4.08
C SER A 224 27.21 -10.48 -3.50
N VAL A 225 26.31 -11.45 -3.45
CA VAL A 225 26.57 -12.79 -2.96
C VAL A 225 26.42 -13.75 -4.15
N GLY A 226 27.52 -14.42 -4.50
CA GLY A 226 27.54 -15.47 -5.52
C GLY A 226 26.92 -16.76 -5.01
N SER A 227 26.49 -17.61 -5.94
CA SER A 227 25.95 -18.95 -5.62
C SER A 227 26.98 -19.87 -4.94
N ASP A 228 28.27 -19.58 -5.08
CA ASP A 228 29.39 -20.25 -4.44
C ASP A 228 29.74 -19.67 -3.05
N GLY A 229 28.98 -18.67 -2.58
CA GLY A 229 29.19 -17.99 -1.32
C GLY A 229 30.28 -16.92 -1.37
N GLU A 230 30.78 -16.53 -2.55
CA GLU A 230 31.62 -15.34 -2.69
C GLU A 230 30.82 -14.09 -2.31
N ILE A 231 31.37 -13.25 -1.43
CA ILE A 231 30.77 -11.96 -1.05
C ILE A 231 31.65 -10.85 -1.60
N ARG A 232 31.08 -9.99 -2.43
CA ARG A 232 31.73 -8.80 -2.98
C ARG A 232 31.05 -7.54 -2.45
N THR A 233 31.80 -6.69 -1.78
CA THR A 233 31.35 -5.37 -1.31
C THR A 233 32.09 -4.27 -2.06
N TYR A 234 31.36 -3.28 -2.56
CA TYR A 234 31.93 -2.24 -3.43
C TYR A 234 31.20 -0.92 -3.27
N GLY A 235 31.83 0.17 -3.71
CA GLY A 235 31.19 1.47 -3.76
C GLY A 235 32.13 2.62 -4.05
N GLN A 236 31.54 3.80 -4.12
CA GLN A 236 32.24 5.04 -4.44
C GLN A 236 31.49 6.27 -3.94
N SER A 237 32.20 7.39 -3.80
CA SER A 237 31.67 8.68 -3.37
C SER A 237 32.07 9.80 -4.33
N THR A 238 31.27 10.86 -4.43
CA THR A 238 31.65 12.09 -5.15
C THR A 238 32.84 12.81 -4.52
N SER A 239 33.23 12.45 -3.29
CA SER A 239 34.45 12.92 -2.63
C SER A 239 35.72 12.14 -3.02
N GLY A 240 35.62 11.17 -3.94
CA GLY A 240 36.75 10.36 -4.42
C GLY A 240 37.04 9.08 -3.62
N GLU A 241 36.23 8.75 -2.61
CA GLU A 241 36.30 7.45 -1.92
C GLU A 241 35.88 6.34 -2.91
N GLN A 242 36.62 5.22 -2.93
CA GLN A 242 36.30 4.02 -3.70
C GLN A 242 36.76 2.78 -2.94
N TRP A 243 35.99 1.69 -3.01
CA TRP A 243 36.37 0.39 -2.48
C TRP A 243 35.72 -0.73 -3.29
N ASP A 244 36.39 -1.86 -3.35
CA ASP A 244 35.93 -3.09 -3.99
C ASP A 244 36.70 -4.25 -3.36
N THR A 245 36.02 -5.05 -2.55
CA THR A 245 36.62 -6.12 -1.78
C THR A 245 35.80 -7.39 -1.96
N THR A 246 36.51 -8.49 -2.16
CA THR A 246 35.94 -9.83 -2.26
C THR A 246 36.45 -10.67 -1.11
N GLU A 247 35.54 -11.37 -0.45
CA GLU A 247 35.85 -12.38 0.56
C GLU A 247 35.06 -13.66 0.32
N GLN A 248 35.62 -14.79 0.77
CA GLN A 248 34.87 -16.05 0.77
C GLN A 248 33.96 -16.07 2.00
N GLY A 249 32.65 -16.17 1.81
CA GLY A 249 31.71 -16.37 2.90
C GLY A 249 31.99 -17.69 3.62
N ASN A 250 31.88 -17.69 4.96
CA ASN A 250 32.03 -18.90 5.75
C ASN A 250 30.79 -19.79 5.60
N SER A 251 30.83 -20.68 4.61
CA SER A 251 29.83 -21.71 4.32
C SER A 251 28.46 -21.20 3.88
N SER A 252 27.80 -21.98 3.02
CA SER A 252 26.44 -21.72 2.51
C SER A 252 25.35 -21.56 3.59
N ARG A 253 25.67 -21.70 4.88
CA ARG A 253 24.76 -21.53 6.04
C ARG A 253 24.42 -20.08 6.39
N ASP A 254 25.35 -19.12 6.23
CA ASP A 254 25.04 -17.69 6.46
C ASP A 254 24.22 -17.12 5.29
N ASN A 255 24.31 -17.75 4.12
CA ASN A 255 23.50 -17.40 2.97
C ASN A 255 22.11 -18.06 3.03
N SER A 256 22.04 -19.31 3.54
CA SER A 256 20.76 -19.96 3.79
C SER A 256 19.96 -19.27 4.88
N SER A 257 20.58 -18.69 5.92
CA SER A 257 19.84 -17.91 6.94
C SER A 257 19.27 -16.62 6.37
N ARG A 258 20.02 -15.85 5.56
CA ARG A 258 19.50 -14.64 4.91
C ARG A 258 18.38 -14.93 3.91
N TRP A 259 18.45 -16.08 3.24
CA TRP A 259 17.39 -16.57 2.35
C TRP A 259 16.20 -17.16 3.10
N GLU A 260 16.44 -17.90 4.19
CA GLU A 260 15.39 -18.38 5.10
C GLU A 260 14.67 -17.21 5.77
N ASP A 261 15.37 -16.18 6.24
CA ASP A 261 14.77 -14.93 6.75
C ASP A 261 13.96 -14.21 5.66
N ALA A 262 14.43 -14.21 4.40
CA ALA A 262 13.69 -13.64 3.27
C ALA A 262 12.44 -14.45 2.91
N LYS A 263 12.51 -15.78 3.03
CA LYS A 263 11.42 -16.72 2.78
C LYS A 263 10.40 -16.75 3.93
N GLU A 264 10.86 -16.67 5.17
CA GLU A 264 10.05 -16.63 6.40
C GLU A 264 9.32 -15.28 6.52
N ALA A 265 9.94 -14.18 6.07
CA ALA A 265 9.23 -12.91 5.86
C ALA A 265 8.10 -12.99 4.80
N ALA A 266 8.08 -14.04 3.97
CA ALA A 266 7.10 -14.29 2.90
C ALA A 266 6.00 -15.31 3.29
N GLU A 267 5.80 -15.58 4.59
CA GLU A 267 4.73 -16.46 5.08
C GLU A 267 3.31 -15.97 4.73
N TYR A 268 3.14 -14.66 4.50
CA TYR A 268 1.84 -14.09 4.14
C TYR A 268 1.67 -14.08 2.61
N GLY A 269 0.92 -15.05 2.09
CA GLY A 269 0.62 -15.20 0.67
C GLY A 269 -0.88 -15.28 0.37
N TRP A 270 -1.22 -15.88 -0.76
CA TRP A 270 -2.60 -16.00 -1.26
C TRP A 270 -3.56 -16.64 -0.24
N GLU A 271 -3.19 -17.78 0.35
CA GLU A 271 -4.05 -18.52 1.29
C GLU A 271 -4.40 -17.69 2.52
N GLN A 272 -3.42 -16.97 3.10
CA GLN A 272 -3.65 -16.06 4.21
C GLN A 272 -4.51 -14.86 3.78
N ALA A 273 -4.23 -14.30 2.60
CA ALA A 273 -5.02 -13.21 2.06
C ALA A 273 -6.49 -13.60 1.87
N VAL A 274 -6.79 -14.81 1.39
CA VAL A 274 -8.15 -15.36 1.28
C VAL A 274 -8.79 -15.54 2.65
N ALA A 275 -8.07 -16.15 3.60
CA ALA A 275 -8.56 -16.40 4.96
C ALA A 275 -8.96 -15.11 5.69
N ASP A 276 -8.21 -14.03 5.50
CA ASP A 276 -8.48 -12.72 6.11
C ASP A 276 -9.54 -11.90 5.34
N SER A 277 -9.92 -12.33 4.14
CA SER A 277 -10.86 -11.61 3.26
C SER A 277 -12.29 -12.15 3.31
N THR A 278 -12.65 -12.89 4.36
CA THR A 278 -13.97 -13.54 4.51
C THR A 278 -15.16 -12.61 4.27
N ARG A 279 -15.13 -11.39 4.82
CA ARG A 279 -16.23 -10.42 4.64
C ARG A 279 -16.39 -9.97 3.19
N MET A 280 -15.30 -9.64 2.51
CA MET A 280 -15.36 -9.26 1.10
C MET A 280 -15.80 -10.44 0.23
N LEU A 281 -15.27 -11.64 0.48
CA LEU A 281 -15.60 -12.83 -0.30
C LEU A 281 -17.07 -13.26 -0.11
N ALA A 282 -17.66 -12.95 1.05
CA ALA A 282 -19.07 -13.20 1.36
C ALA A 282 -20.05 -12.21 0.69
N ILE A 283 -19.58 -11.14 0.03
CA ILE A 283 -20.46 -10.23 -0.70
C ILE A 283 -21.19 -11.02 -1.80
N GLU A 284 -22.52 -10.91 -1.88
CA GLU A 284 -23.31 -11.65 -2.87
C GLU A 284 -22.99 -11.19 -4.30
N THR A 285 -22.67 -12.15 -5.18
CA THR A 285 -22.50 -11.88 -6.62
C THR A 285 -23.88 -11.74 -7.28
N PRO A 286 -24.19 -10.61 -7.92
CA PRO A 286 -25.45 -10.45 -8.65
C PRO A 286 -25.54 -11.42 -9.84
N PRO A 287 -26.75 -11.86 -10.22
CA PRO A 287 -26.92 -12.73 -11.38
C PRO A 287 -26.53 -11.99 -12.66
N ARG A 288 -26.02 -12.74 -13.65
CA ARG A 288 -25.82 -12.21 -15.00
C ARG A 288 -27.19 -11.90 -15.61
N GLU A 289 -27.46 -10.62 -15.88
CA GLU A 289 -28.64 -10.19 -16.62
C GLU A 289 -28.61 -10.81 -18.04
N LYS A 290 -29.78 -11.27 -18.52
CA LYS A 290 -29.92 -11.95 -19.81
C LYS A 290 -30.02 -10.97 -20.97
#